data_AF-A0A1G5F1V7-F1
#
_entry.id   AF-A0A1G5F1V7-F1
#
_cell.length_a   1.000
_cell.length_b   1.000
_cell.length_c   1.000
_cell.angle_alpha   90.00
_cell.angle_beta   90.00
_cell.angle_gamma   90.00
#
_symmetry.space_group_name_H-M   'P 1'
#
loop_
_entity.id
_entity.type
_entity.pdbx_description
1 polymer ?
#
loop_
_entity_poly.entity_id
_entity_poly.type
_entity_poly.pdbx_seq_one_letter_code
_entity_poly.pdbx_strand_id
1 'polypeptide(L)' 'MKVKCIKRYSDICLKEIVEKGTVLEVTENRGEHLIGEGVAEAVREAKAAAKGKE' A
#
# COMPACT_ATOMS: atom_id res chain seq x y z
N MET A 1 2.55 -8.07 3.18
CA MET A 1 1.66 -6.94 3.48
C MET A 1 1.02 -6.44 2.19
N LYS A 2 -0.27 -6.12 2.22
CA LYS A 2 -0.95 -5.50 1.07
C LYS A 2 -0.87 -3.99 1.20
N VAL A 3 -0.47 -3.32 0.12
CA VAL A 3 -0.48 -1.85 0.02
C VAL A 3 -1.24 -1.44 -1.23
N LYS A 4 -1.93 -0.30 -1.17
CA LYS A 4 -2.67 0.28 -2.28
C LYS A 4 -1.93 1.51 -2.75
N CYS A 5 -1.56 1.52 -4.00
CA CYS A 5 -0.87 2.65 -4.61
C CYS A 5 -1.84 3.83 -4.69
N ILE A 6 -1.44 4.97 -4.13
CA ILE A 6 -2.27 6.19 -4.09
C ILE A 6 -1.89 7.18 -5.18
N LYS A 7 -0.73 6.98 -5.80
CA LYS A 7 -0.23 7.75 -6.94
C LYS A 7 0.44 6.80 -7.93
N ARG A 8 0.50 7.23 -9.19
CA ARG A 8 1.26 6.52 -10.22
C ARG A 8 2.74 6.66 -9.92
N TYR A 9 3.48 5.56 -9.91
CA TYR A 9 4.93 5.58 -9.78
C TYR A 9 5.56 4.53 -10.71
N SER A 10 6.82 4.75 -11.07
CA SER A 10 7.60 3.79 -11.84
C SER A 10 8.30 2.87 -10.84
N ASP A 11 7.90 1.61 -10.79
CA ASP A 11 8.49 0.65 -9.87
C ASP A 11 9.76 0.06 -10.49
N ILE A 12 10.93 0.43 -9.94
CA ILE A 12 12.23 0.01 -10.47
C ILE A 12 12.43 -1.51 -10.31
N CYS A 13 11.85 -2.11 -9.27
CA CYS A 13 11.94 -3.55 -9.02
C CYS A 13 11.09 -4.35 -10.01
N LEU A 14 9.89 -3.88 -10.33
CA LEU A 14 8.99 -4.53 -11.29
C LEU A 14 9.31 -4.12 -12.74
N LYS A 15 10.09 -3.04 -12.94
CA LYS A 15 10.32 -2.39 -14.25
C LYS A 15 9.02 -2.02 -14.96
N GLU A 16 8.00 -1.72 -14.17
CA GLU A 16 6.65 -1.44 -14.63
C GLU A 16 6.10 -0.17 -13.97
N ILE A 17 5.12 0.42 -14.63
CA ILE A 17 4.44 1.60 -14.12
C ILE A 17 3.24 1.12 -13.31
N VAL A 18 3.27 1.41 -12.02
CA VAL A 18 2.17 1.07 -11.12
C VAL A 18 1.21 2.23 -11.09
N GLU A 19 -0.02 1.98 -11.50
CA GLU A 19 -1.08 3.00 -11.52
C GLU A 19 -1.69 3.23 -10.13
N LYS A 20 -2.31 4.40 -9.97
CA LYS A 20 -3.08 4.73 -8.78
C LYS A 20 -4.26 3.76 -8.66
N GLY A 21 -4.45 3.21 -7.47
CA GLY A 21 -5.53 2.28 -7.14
C GLY A 21 -5.12 0.82 -7.18
N THR A 22 -3.98 0.50 -7.79
CA THR A 22 -3.42 -0.86 -7.82
C THR A 22 -3.09 -1.32 -6.41
N VAL A 23 -3.52 -2.53 -6.07
CA VAL A 23 -3.15 -3.19 -4.82
C VAL A 23 -1.98 -4.12 -5.11
N LEU A 24 -0.86 -3.88 -4.44
CA LEU A 24 0.33 -4.71 -4.52
C LEU A 24 0.51 -5.48 -3.23
N GLU A 25 0.87 -6.75 -3.35
CA GLU A 25 1.32 -7.57 -2.24
C GLU A 25 2.84 -7.54 -2.18
N VAL A 26 3.39 -6.92 -1.13
CA VAL A 26 4.83 -6.69 -0.96
C VAL A 26 5.27 -7.17 0.42
N THR A 27 6.58 -7.28 0.64
CA THR A 27 7.14 -7.53 1.97
C THR A 27 6.91 -6.32 2.90
N GLU A 28 6.92 -6.52 4.22
CA GLU A 28 6.73 -5.42 5.19
C GLU A 28 7.70 -4.25 4.95
N ASN A 29 9.00 -4.53 4.84
CA ASN A 29 10.00 -3.49 4.61
C ASN A 29 9.75 -2.68 3.31
N ARG A 30 9.31 -3.34 2.24
CA ARG A 30 8.96 -2.64 0.99
C ARG A 30 7.64 -1.87 1.12
N GLY A 31 6.66 -2.42 1.84
CA GLY A 31 5.42 -1.72 2.15
C GLY A 31 5.66 -0.44 2.95
N GLU A 32 6.45 -0.53 4.02
CA GLU A 32 6.85 0.63 4.84
C GLU A 32 7.60 1.68 4.01
N HIS A 33 8.50 1.26 3.12
CA HIS A 33 9.18 2.17 2.23
C HIS A 33 8.22 2.91 1.28
N LEU A 34 7.30 2.19 0.62
CA LEU A 34 6.31 2.79 -0.28
C LEU A 34 5.32 3.71 0.47
N ILE A 35 5.00 3.39 1.73
CA ILE A 35 4.16 4.21 2.59
C ILE A 35 4.92 5.46 3.07
N GLY A 36 6.18 5.31 3.46
CA GLY A 36 7.04 6.42 3.87
C GLY A 36 7.29 7.43 2.74
N GLU A 37 7.43 6.94 1.50
CA GLU A 37 7.54 7.76 0.29
C GLU A 37 6.19 8.41 -0.11
N GLY A 38 5.08 8.03 0.54
CA GLY A 38 3.74 8.56 0.23
C GLY A 38 3.23 8.17 -1.16
N VAL A 39 3.69 7.05 -1.71
CA VAL A 39 3.25 6.50 -3.00
C VAL A 39 2.23 5.37 -2.84
N ALA A 40 2.20 4.69 -1.69
CA ALA A 40 1.22 3.68 -1.34
C ALA A 40 0.69 3.85 0.09
N GLU A 41 -0.45 3.23 0.38
CA GLU A 41 -1.04 3.16 1.72
C GLU A 41 -1.25 1.70 2.13
N ALA A 42 -1.14 1.40 3.42
CA ALA A 42 -1.41 0.07 3.94
C ALA A 42 -2.87 -0.34 3.68
N VAL A 43 -3.08 -1.43 2.95
CA VAL A 43 -4.40 -2.08 2.87
C VAL A 43 -4.54 -2.93 4.11
N ARG A 44 -4.99 -2.32 5.20
CA ARG A 44 -5.63 -3.10 6.25
C ARG A 44 -6.94 -3.60 5.67
N GLU A 45 -6.98 -4.90 5.35
CA GLU A 45 -8.27 -5.59 5.29
C GLU A 45 -8.92 -5.31 6.64
N ALA A 46 -9.92 -4.45 6.62
CA ALA A 46 -10.74 -4.23 7.78
C ALA A 46 -11.43 -5.56 8.05
N LYS A 47 -10.77 -6.46 8.80
CA LYS A 47 -11.52 -7.21 9.79
C LYS A 47 -12.27 -6.13 10.55
N ALA A 48 -13.58 -6.16 10.41
CA ALA A 48 -14.51 -5.38 11.16
C ALA A 48 -14.13 -5.44 12.65
N ALA A 49 -13.29 -4.53 13.11
CA ALA A 49 -13.25 -4.07 14.48
C ALA A 49 -14.13 -2.82 14.47
N ALA A 50 -15.42 -3.07 14.36
CA ALA A 50 -16.41 -2.07 14.71
C ALA A 50 -16.16 -1.65 16.18
N LYS A 51 -15.97 -0.35 16.36
CA LYS A 51 -16.60 0.48 17.40
C LYS A 51 -16.17 0.30 18.88
N GLY A 52 -15.89 1.45 19.49
CA GLY A 52 -15.75 1.70 20.92
C GLY A 52 -14.52 2.60 21.15
N LYS A 53 -14.54 3.94 21.00
CA LYS A 53 -15.32 4.95 21.74
C LYS A 53 -16.18 4.37 22.85
N GLU A 54 -15.55 4.21 24.02
CA GLU A 54 -16.11 4.54 25.34
C GLU A 54 -14.95 5.00 26.23
#